data_AF-A0A417CPW8-F1
#
_entry.id   AF-A0A417CPW8-F1
#
_cell.length_a   1.000
_cell.length_b   1.000
_cell.length_c   1.000
_cell.angle_alpha   90.00
_cell.angle_beta   90.00
_cell.angle_gamma   90.00
#
_symmetry.space_group_name_H-M   'P 1'
#
loop_
_entity.id
_entity.type
_entity.pdbx_description
1 polymer ?
#
loop_
_entity_poly.entity_id
_entity_poly.type
_entity_poly.pdbx_seq_one_letter_code
_entity_poly.pdbx_strand_id
1 'polypeptide(L)'
;MVCTCGFVSHAPVFAKIKTSDWITTHVDSLTFKDDAYLKKHYYKHGRQMGYASPKAYLAGARRVISDPDVLTKREKEDGDWIFYVKKTNEIVFVSKNPYIRTYFKPSLGIQYYYRQ
;
A
#
# COMPACT_ATOMS: atom_id res chain seq x y z
N MET A 1 10.13 46.61 -24.25
CA MET A 1 9.85 45.21 -24.63
C MET A 1 10.66 44.28 -23.75
N VAL A 2 10.13 43.85 -22.61
CA VAL A 2 10.35 42.50 -22.06
C VAL A 2 9.15 42.23 -21.13
N CYS A 3 8.21 41.41 -21.60
CA CYS A 3 7.10 40.91 -20.80
C CYS A 3 7.56 39.57 -20.26
N THR A 4 8.06 39.53 -19.02
CA THR A 4 8.39 38.27 -18.35
C THR A 4 7.12 37.72 -17.70
N CYS A 5 6.42 36.86 -18.44
CA CYS A 5 5.41 36.00 -17.86
C CYS A 5 6.08 35.08 -16.84
N GLY A 6 5.79 35.30 -15.55
CA GLY A 6 6.16 34.38 -14.49
C GLY A 6 5.43 33.05 -14.69
N PHE A 7 6.19 32.00 -15.00
CA PHE A 7 5.69 30.64 -14.91
C PHE A 7 5.43 30.35 -13.42
N VAL A 8 4.15 30.38 -13.02
CA VAL A 8 3.72 29.76 -11.76
C VAL A 8 3.83 28.26 -11.96
N SER A 9 4.96 27.71 -11.52
CA SER A 9 5.15 26.26 -11.47
C SER A 9 4.17 25.71 -10.46
N HIS A 10 3.03 25.20 -10.94
CA HIS A 10 2.06 24.48 -10.13
C HIS A 10 2.72 23.15 -9.75
N ALA A 11 3.45 23.15 -8.63
CA ALA A 11 3.81 21.91 -7.97
C ALA A 11 2.52 21.07 -7.83
N PRO A 12 2.52 19.81 -8.26
CA PRO A 12 1.31 19.03 -8.22
C PRO A 12 0.84 18.92 -6.76
N VAL A 13 -0.47 18.98 -6.57
CA VAL A 13 -1.19 19.03 -5.28
C VAL A 13 -0.75 17.92 -4.28
N PHE A 14 -0.01 16.91 -4.74
CA PHE A 14 0.64 15.87 -3.96
C PHE A 14 1.58 16.35 -2.84
N ALA A 15 2.10 17.59 -2.87
CA ALA A 15 3.07 18.05 -1.87
C ALA A 15 2.48 18.37 -0.48
N LYS A 16 1.15 18.41 -0.29
CA LYS A 16 0.51 18.84 0.98
C LYS A 16 -0.24 17.77 1.76
N ILE A 17 -0.53 16.61 1.19
CA ILE A 17 -1.23 15.51 1.88
C ILE A 17 -0.17 14.50 2.31
N LYS A 18 -0.16 14.06 3.58
CA LYS A 18 0.72 12.94 3.98
C LYS A 18 0.33 11.76 3.10
N THR A 19 1.27 11.13 2.41
CA THR A 19 0.97 10.08 1.43
C THR A 19 0.14 8.92 2.02
N SER A 20 0.24 8.66 3.34
CA SER A 20 -0.64 7.74 4.08
C SER A 20 -2.12 8.12 4.01
N ASP A 21 -2.43 9.42 4.04
CA ASP A 21 -3.79 9.96 4.03
C ASP A 21 -4.37 9.84 2.62
N TRP A 22 -3.55 10.05 1.58
CA TRP A 22 -3.95 9.75 0.20
C TRP A 22 -4.24 8.25 0.04
N ILE A 23 -3.38 7.38 0.59
CA ILE A 23 -3.52 5.91 0.49
C ILE A 23 -4.84 5.45 1.12
N THR A 24 -5.15 5.93 2.32
CA THR A 24 -6.36 5.54 3.04
C THR A 24 -7.62 6.12 2.41
N THR A 25 -7.58 7.36 1.89
CA THR A 25 -8.74 7.99 1.22
C THR A 25 -9.01 7.45 -0.19
N HIS A 26 -8.00 6.88 -0.87
CA HIS A 26 -8.10 6.36 -2.24
C HIS A 26 -7.87 4.84 -2.32
N VAL A 27 -8.17 4.12 -1.24
CA VAL A 27 -7.90 2.67 -1.12
C VAL A 27 -8.55 1.84 -2.23
N ASP A 28 -9.72 2.25 -2.72
CA ASP A 28 -10.43 1.56 -3.81
C ASP A 28 -9.72 1.66 -5.17
N SER A 29 -8.87 2.67 -5.33
CA SER A 29 -8.03 2.87 -6.52
C SER A 29 -6.70 2.11 -6.44
N LEU A 30 -6.31 1.60 -5.27
CA LEU A 30 -5.03 0.90 -5.10
C LEU A 30 -5.05 -0.48 -5.74
N THR A 31 -4.14 -0.72 -6.68
CA THR A 31 -3.93 -2.04 -7.29
C THR A 31 -2.51 -2.51 -7.04
N PHE A 32 -2.23 -3.78 -7.34
CA PHE A 32 -0.85 -4.17 -7.64
C PHE A 32 -0.40 -3.48 -8.93
N LYS A 33 0.92 -3.46 -9.18
CA LYS A 33 1.51 -2.80 -10.36
C LYS A 33 0.80 -3.17 -11.67
N ASP A 34 0.50 -4.45 -11.85
CA ASP A 34 -0.21 -5.00 -13.00
C ASP A 34 -0.82 -6.37 -12.63
N ASP A 35 -1.64 -6.92 -13.54
CA ASP A 35 -2.33 -8.20 -13.36
C ASP A 35 -1.38 -9.39 -13.20
N ALA A 36 -0.23 -9.38 -13.89
CA ALA A 36 0.76 -10.45 -13.79
C ALA A 36 1.41 -10.45 -12.40
N TYR A 37 1.72 -9.27 -11.89
CA TYR A 37 2.26 -9.05 -10.55
C TYR A 37 1.26 -9.44 -9.46
N LEU A 38 -0.02 -9.07 -9.61
CA LEU A 38 -1.11 -9.52 -8.75
C LEU A 38 -1.21 -11.06 -8.72
N LYS A 39 -1.26 -11.70 -9.89
CA LYS A 39 -1.34 -13.17 -9.99
C LYS A 39 -0.14 -13.84 -9.34
N LYS A 40 1.08 -13.35 -9.58
CA LYS A 40 2.31 -13.86 -8.97
C LYS A 40 2.23 -13.84 -7.44
N HIS A 41 1.81 -12.71 -6.86
CA HIS A 41 1.66 -12.58 -5.41
C HIS A 41 0.53 -13.42 -4.84
N TYR A 42 -0.61 -13.50 -5.54
CA TYR A 42 -1.70 -14.38 -5.16
C TYR A 42 -1.27 -15.85 -5.11
N TYR A 43 -0.54 -16.34 -6.12
CA TYR A 43 -0.09 -17.73 -6.13
C TYR A 43 0.93 -18.03 -5.03
N LYS A 44 1.76 -17.04 -4.68
CA LYS A 44 2.77 -17.16 -3.61
C LYS A 44 2.17 -17.08 -2.20
N HIS A 45 1.25 -16.14 -1.97
CA HIS A 45 0.73 -15.81 -0.63
C HIS A 45 -0.77 -16.03 -0.51
N GLY A 46 -1.55 -15.46 -1.44
CA GLY A 46 -3.01 -15.44 -1.37
C GLY A 46 -3.68 -16.80 -1.23
N ARG A 47 -3.18 -17.84 -1.90
CA ARG A 47 -3.70 -19.22 -1.76
C ARG A 47 -3.53 -19.78 -0.35
N GLN A 48 -2.36 -19.59 0.26
CA GLN A 48 -2.09 -20.05 1.63
C GLN A 48 -2.92 -19.28 2.66
N MET A 49 -3.34 -18.06 2.31
CA MET A 49 -4.24 -17.25 3.13
C MET A 49 -5.72 -17.62 2.95
N GLY A 50 -6.06 -18.55 2.04
CA GLY A 50 -7.42 -19.02 1.80
C GLY A 50 -8.23 -18.19 0.79
N TYR A 51 -7.60 -17.29 0.03
CA TYR A 51 -8.30 -16.55 -1.02
C TYR A 51 -8.61 -17.43 -2.24
N ALA A 52 -9.84 -17.35 -2.74
CA ALA A 52 -10.30 -18.12 -3.90
C ALA A 52 -9.85 -17.56 -5.26
N SER A 53 -9.45 -16.29 -5.32
CA SER A 53 -9.02 -15.64 -6.56
C SER A 53 -8.08 -14.45 -6.32
N PRO A 54 -7.31 -14.02 -7.34
CA PRO A 54 -6.52 -12.80 -7.26
C PRO A 54 -7.37 -11.56 -6.94
N LYS A 55 -8.61 -11.48 -7.46
CA LYS A 55 -9.53 -10.39 -7.17
C LYS A 55 -9.91 -10.33 -5.69
N ALA A 56 -10.22 -11.48 -5.09
CA ALA A 56 -10.54 -11.56 -3.67
C ALA A 56 -9.32 -11.21 -2.79
N TYR A 57 -8.12 -11.63 -3.21
CA TYR A 57 -6.87 -11.29 -2.54
C TYR A 57 -6.54 -9.79 -2.60
N LEU A 58 -6.78 -9.12 -3.73
CA LEU A 58 -6.67 -7.66 -3.84
C LEU A 58 -7.66 -6.95 -2.90
N ALA A 59 -8.92 -7.40 -2.88
CA ALA A 59 -9.92 -6.87 -1.94
C ALA A 59 -9.48 -7.07 -0.47
N GLY A 60 -8.82 -8.18 -0.17
CA GLY A 60 -8.20 -8.45 1.12
C GLY A 60 -7.14 -7.44 1.52
N ALA A 61 -6.22 -7.10 0.60
CA ALA A 61 -5.19 -6.09 0.85
C ALA A 61 -5.82 -4.72 1.15
N ARG A 62 -6.84 -4.32 0.38
CA ARG A 62 -7.57 -3.07 0.58
C ARG A 62 -8.28 -3.04 1.94
N ARG A 63 -8.93 -4.14 2.33
CA ARG A 63 -9.56 -4.27 3.66
C ARG A 63 -8.57 -4.01 4.79
N VAL A 64 -7.34 -4.52 4.70
CA VAL A 64 -6.29 -4.29 5.72
C VAL A 64 -5.90 -2.81 5.79
N ILE A 65 -5.78 -2.13 4.64
CA ILE A 65 -5.45 -0.69 4.59
C ILE A 65 -6.58 0.15 5.21
N SER A 66 -7.84 -0.25 5.00
CA SER A 66 -9.02 0.45 5.53
C SER A 66 -9.40 0.07 6.96
N ASP A 67 -8.68 -0.85 7.60
CA ASP A 67 -9.01 -1.32 8.94
C ASP A 67 -8.81 -0.17 9.96
N PRO A 68 -9.79 0.11 10.84
CA PRO A 68 -9.68 1.22 11.80
C PRO A 68 -8.56 1.02 12.82
N ASP A 69 -8.13 -0.21 13.07
CA ASP A 69 -7.07 -0.57 14.01
C ASP A 69 -5.71 -0.79 13.32
N VAL A 70 -5.57 -0.37 12.06
CA VAL A 70 -4.35 -0.59 11.29
C VAL A 70 -3.16 0.19 11.85
N LEU A 71 -2.07 -0.51 12.12
CA LEU A 71 -0.78 0.10 12.45
C LEU A 71 -0.10 0.53 11.17
N THR A 72 0.30 1.81 11.10
CA THR A 72 0.93 2.39 9.91
C THR A 72 2.31 2.96 10.22
N LYS A 73 3.30 2.66 9.38
CA LYS A 73 4.62 3.30 9.41
C LYS A 73 5.31 3.33 8.04
N ARG A 74 6.45 3.99 7.96
CA ARG A 74 7.38 3.88 6.83
C ARG A 74 8.34 2.72 7.05
N GLU A 75 8.57 1.95 6.00
CA GLU A 75 9.68 1.01 5.90
C GLU A 75 11.02 1.75 5.91
N LYS A 76 12.05 1.14 6.49
CA LYS A 76 13.40 1.72 6.56
C LYS A 76 14.17 1.66 5.24
N GLU A 77 13.97 0.60 4.45
CA GLU A 77 14.79 0.31 3.27
C GLU A 77 14.28 1.04 2.02
N ASP A 78 13.10 0.70 1.50
CA ASP A 78 12.59 1.33 0.26
C ASP A 78 11.74 2.57 0.55
N GLY A 79 11.38 2.77 1.82
CA GLY A 79 10.48 3.83 2.25
C GLY A 79 9.04 3.59 1.82
N ASP A 80 8.62 2.35 1.64
CA ASP A 80 7.22 1.99 1.45
C ASP A 80 6.37 2.36 2.67
N TRP A 81 5.07 2.49 2.48
CA TRP A 81 4.09 2.51 3.57
C TRP A 81 3.71 1.10 3.94
N ILE A 82 3.75 0.81 5.24
CA ILE A 82 3.42 -0.49 5.81
C ILE A 82 2.14 -0.36 6.62
N PHE A 83 1.16 -1.20 6.32
CA PHE A 83 -0.12 -1.32 7.01
C PHE A 83 -0.21 -2.69 7.66
N TYR A 84 -0.42 -2.76 8.97
CA TYR A 84 -0.47 -4.02 9.71
C TYR A 84 -1.65 -4.09 10.66
N VAL A 85 -2.46 -5.14 10.55
CA VAL A 85 -3.57 -5.41 11.48
C VAL A 85 -3.19 -6.56 12.40
N LYS A 86 -3.01 -6.26 13.70
CA LYS A 86 -2.56 -7.23 14.71
C LYS A 86 -3.54 -8.39 14.88
N LYS A 87 -4.85 -8.10 14.83
CA LYS A 87 -5.92 -9.08 15.07
C LYS A 87 -5.93 -10.20 14.02
N THR A 88 -5.74 -9.86 12.75
CA THR A 88 -5.74 -10.83 11.64
C THR A 88 -4.35 -11.31 11.26
N ASN A 89 -3.32 -10.69 11.86
CA ASN A 89 -1.92 -10.87 11.53
C ASN A 89 -1.65 -10.65 10.04
N GLU A 90 -2.18 -9.58 9.48
CA GLU A 90 -2.08 -9.26 8.05
C GLU A 90 -1.24 -8.00 7.83
N ILE A 91 -0.37 -8.03 6.83
CA ILE A 91 0.51 -6.90 6.48
C ILE A 91 0.43 -6.57 5.00
N VAL A 92 0.39 -5.28 4.66
CA VAL A 92 0.40 -4.75 3.30
C VAL A 92 1.48 -3.69 3.16
N PHE A 93 2.21 -3.74 2.04
CA PHE A 93 3.21 -2.73 1.68
C PHE A 93 2.72 -1.98 0.45
N VAL A 94 2.78 -0.64 0.49
CA VAL A 94 2.36 0.25 -0.58
C VAL A 94 3.54 1.15 -0.95
N SER A 95 3.89 1.16 -2.24
CA SER A 95 5.03 1.95 -2.73
C SER A 95 4.76 3.46 -2.76
N LYS A 96 5.81 4.25 -2.96
CA LYS A 96 5.76 5.73 -3.10
C LYS A 96 4.93 6.16 -4.30
N ASN A 97 5.03 5.44 -5.42
CA ASN A 97 4.09 5.53 -6.53
C ASN A 97 2.99 4.54 -6.21
N PRO A 98 1.77 4.97 -5.85
CA PRO A 98 0.89 4.17 -5.02
C PRO A 98 0.38 2.91 -5.74
N TYR A 99 1.04 1.79 -5.49
CA TYR A 99 0.59 0.44 -5.82
C TYR A 99 0.96 -0.50 -4.66
N ILE A 100 0.16 -1.54 -4.50
CA ILE A 100 0.40 -2.61 -3.52
C ILE A 100 1.59 -3.44 -3.99
N ARG A 101 2.65 -3.49 -3.18
CA ARG A 101 3.86 -4.27 -3.43
C ARG A 101 3.76 -5.69 -2.94
N THR A 102 3.17 -5.91 -1.77
CA THR A 102 2.95 -7.25 -1.22
C THR A 102 1.83 -7.22 -0.17
N TYR A 103 1.23 -8.38 0.06
CA TYR A 103 0.19 -8.60 1.06
C TYR A 103 0.29 -10.04 1.59
N PHE A 104 0.49 -10.23 2.89
CA PHE A 104 0.62 -11.58 3.45
C PHE A 104 0.39 -11.61 4.96
N LYS A 105 0.47 -12.82 5.55
CA LYS A 105 0.53 -13.02 7.00
C LYS A 105 1.98 -13.32 7.42
N PRO A 106 2.68 -12.43 8.14
CA PRO A 106 4.06 -12.68 8.54
C PRO A 106 4.13 -13.76 9.62
N SER A 107 5.08 -14.68 9.50
CA SER A 107 5.30 -15.76 10.48
C SER A 107 5.68 -15.24 11.87
N LEU A 108 6.39 -14.11 11.94
CA LEU A 108 6.83 -13.48 13.19
C LEU A 108 5.84 -12.44 13.72
N GLY A 109 4.64 -12.37 13.16
CA GLY A 109 3.58 -11.48 13.60
C GLY A 109 3.99 -10.02 13.70
N ILE A 110 3.62 -9.37 14.80
CA ILE A 110 3.94 -7.97 15.06
C ILE A 110 5.45 -7.69 15.13
N GLN A 111 6.26 -8.69 15.48
CA GLN A 111 7.72 -8.53 15.47
C GLN A 111 8.25 -8.35 14.05
N TYR A 112 7.59 -8.93 13.04
CA TYR A 112 7.91 -8.64 11.64
C TYR A 112 7.67 -7.17 11.33
N TYR A 113 6.47 -6.66 11.66
CA TYR A 113 6.12 -5.25 11.48
C TYR A 113 7.15 -4.32 12.12
N TYR A 114 7.58 -4.56 13.36
CA TYR A 114 8.56 -3.69 14.02
C TYR A 114 9.95 -3.70 13.38
N ARG A 115 10.37 -4.81 12.76
CA ARG A 115 11.68 -4.90 12.09
C ARG A 115 11.75 -4.16 10.77
N GLN A 116 10.61 -3.99 10.07
CA GLN A 116 10.58 -3.30 8.78
C GLN A 116 10.99 -1.82 8.91
#